data_AF-A0A7S1EHL5-F1
#
_entry.id   AF-A0A7S1EHL5-F1
#
_cell.length_a   1.000
_cell.length_b   1.000
_cell.length_c   1.000
_cell.angle_alpha   90.00
_cell.angle_beta   90.00
_cell.angle_gamma   90.00
#
_symmetry.space_group_name_H-M   'P 1'
#
loop_
_entity.id
_entity.type
_entity.pdbx_description
1 polymer ?
#
loop_
_entity_poly.entity_id
_entity_poly.type
_entity_poly.pdbx_seq_one_letter_code
_entity_poly.pdbx_strand_id
1 'polypeptide(L)'
;VLVPNLKGLEPALASKPDEILVFTAASEAFTQKNINCSIAESLERFAPVIEGAHAAGVKVRAALSCALGCPYEGEITADQVEAVVKPLKALGVDAIDIADTIGVGT
;
A
#
# COMPACT_ATOMS: atom_id res chain seq x y z
N VAL A 1 -5.92 11.48 1.17
CA VAL A 1 -6.07 11.14 2.61
C VAL A 1 -5.62 9.70 2.85
N LEU A 2 -4.96 9.38 3.97
CA LEU A 2 -4.55 8.00 4.27
C LEU A 2 -5.74 7.17 4.78
N VAL A 3 -6.00 6.03 4.12
CA VAL A 3 -7.12 5.13 4.45
C VAL A 3 -6.58 3.69 4.54
N PRO A 4 -6.15 3.24 5.73
CA PRO A 4 -5.50 1.93 5.87
C PRO A 4 -6.47 0.74 5.86
N ASN A 5 -7.77 0.98 6.00
CA ASN A 5 -8.78 -0.06 6.09
C ASN A 5 -10.18 0.50 5.83
N LEU A 6 -11.16 -0.40 5.69
CA LEU A 6 -12.54 -0.06 5.37
C LEU A 6 -13.23 0.83 6.41
N LYS A 7 -12.87 0.70 7.70
CA LYS A 7 -13.42 1.57 8.76
C LYS A 7 -12.98 3.02 8.59
N GLY A 8 -11.79 3.25 8.01
CA GLY A 8 -11.28 4.58 7.70
C GLY A 8 -11.85 5.18 6.42
N LEU A 9 -12.48 4.37 5.55
CA LEU A 9 -12.95 4.84 4.25
C LEU A 9 -14.14 5.78 4.38
N GLU A 10 -15.19 5.37 5.09
CA GLU A 10 -16.41 6.17 5.26
C GLU A 10 -16.15 7.59 5.79
N PRO A 11 -15.41 7.78 6.91
CA PRO A 11 -15.09 9.14 7.37
C PRO A 11 -14.16 9.89 6.39
N ALA A 12 -13.30 9.19 5.65
CA ALA A 12 -12.48 9.84 4.63
C ALA A 12 -13.35 10.35 3.47
N LEU A 13 -14.33 9.59 3.00
CA LEU A 13 -15.25 10.01 1.93
C LEU A 13 -16.09 11.22 2.31
N ALA A 14 -16.45 11.38 3.59
CA ALA A 14 -17.14 12.58 4.07
C ALA A 14 -16.33 13.88 3.86
N SER A 15 -14.99 13.78 3.79
CA SER A 15 -14.11 14.91 3.48
C SER A 15 -13.99 15.23 1.99
N LYS A 16 -14.60 14.41 1.11
CA LYS A 16 -14.58 14.53 -0.37
C LYS A 16 -13.16 14.69 -0.95
N PRO A 17 -12.23 13.76 -0.66
CA PRO A 17 -10.89 13.83 -1.22
C PRO A 17 -10.90 13.48 -2.71
N ASP A 18 -9.99 14.08 -3.48
CA ASP A 18 -9.76 13.68 -4.87
C ASP A 18 -9.09 12.29 -4.95
N GLU A 19 -8.29 11.94 -3.94
CA GLU A 19 -7.51 10.71 -3.88
C GLU A 19 -7.32 10.21 -2.42
N ILE A 20 -7.39 8.90 -2.23
CA ILE A 20 -7.00 8.20 -1.00
C ILE A 20 -5.71 7.39 -1.18
N LEU A 21 -5.04 7.12 -0.07
CA LEU A 21 -3.79 6.38 -0.03
C LEU A 21 -3.94 5.12 0.83
N VAL A 22 -3.61 3.96 0.27
CA VAL A 22 -3.32 2.71 1.00
C VAL A 22 -1.81 2.51 1.07
N PHE A 23 -1.31 1.73 2.02
CA PHE A 23 0.14 1.50 2.14
C PHE A 23 0.48 0.07 2.55
N THR A 24 1.55 -0.45 1.95
CA THR A 24 2.15 -1.74 2.31
C THR A 24 3.68 -1.64 2.16
N ALA A 25 4.40 -2.76 2.22
CA ALA A 25 5.85 -2.80 2.04
C ALA A 25 6.26 -3.99 1.16
N ALA A 26 7.47 -3.90 0.60
CA ALA A 26 8.13 -5.00 -0.09
C ALA A 26 8.80 -6.01 0.87
N SER A 27 8.65 -5.79 2.19
CA SER A 27 9.24 -6.61 3.25
C SER A 27 8.16 -7.19 4.17
N GLU A 28 8.22 -8.49 4.44
CA GLU A 28 7.26 -9.17 5.32
C GLU A 28 7.47 -8.74 6.77
N ALA A 29 8.71 -8.70 7.24
CA ALA A 29 9.05 -8.24 8.59
C ALA A 29 8.62 -6.79 8.83
N PHE A 30 8.76 -5.91 7.83
CA PHE A 30 8.29 -4.54 7.94
C PHE A 30 6.76 -4.49 8.02
N THR A 31 6.06 -5.22 7.14
CA THR A 31 4.59 -5.25 7.11
C THR A 31 4.03 -5.80 8.42
N GLN A 32 4.60 -6.89 8.94
CA GLN A 32 4.22 -7.45 10.24
C GLN A 32 4.43 -6.44 11.38
N LYS A 33 5.59 -5.80 11.47
CA LYS A 33 5.86 -4.85 12.56
C LYS A 33 5.03 -3.56 12.49
N ASN A 34 4.67 -3.11 11.29
CA ASN A 34 3.95 -1.84 11.12
C ASN A 34 2.43 -2.00 11.16
N ILE A 35 1.89 -3.09 10.58
CA ILE A 35 0.44 -3.28 10.43
C ILE A 35 -0.06 -4.65 10.90
N ASN A 36 0.78 -5.44 11.58
CA ASN A 36 0.44 -6.74 12.19
C ASN A 36 -0.23 -7.72 11.23
N CYS A 37 0.25 -7.78 9.99
CA CYS A 37 -0.16 -8.76 8.99
C CYS A 37 0.95 -8.99 7.97
N SER A 38 0.80 -10.04 7.17
CA SER A 38 1.63 -10.30 5.99
C SER A 38 1.29 -9.34 4.84
N ILE A 39 2.16 -9.29 3.83
CA ILE A 39 1.90 -8.52 2.61
C ILE A 39 0.61 -9.02 1.94
N ALA A 40 0.42 -10.34 1.82
CA ALA A 40 -0.76 -10.94 1.22
C ALA A 40 -2.05 -10.52 1.95
N GLU A 41 -2.09 -10.61 3.27
CA GLU A 41 -3.25 -10.18 4.08
C GLU A 41 -3.49 -8.66 3.94
N SER A 42 -2.44 -7.86 3.81
CA SER A 42 -2.59 -6.41 3.58
C SER A 42 -3.29 -6.12 2.24
N LEU A 43 -2.95 -6.85 1.18
CA LEU A 43 -3.55 -6.71 -0.14
C LEU A 43 -5.03 -7.11 -0.13
N GLU A 44 -5.37 -8.21 0.56
CA GLU A 44 -6.77 -8.63 0.77
C GLU A 44 -7.59 -7.55 1.49
N ARG A 45 -6.99 -6.87 2.48
CA ARG A 45 -7.64 -5.77 3.21
C ARG A 45 -7.86 -4.53 2.36
N PHE A 46 -7.04 -4.30 1.33
CA PHE A 46 -7.19 -3.13 0.45
C PHE A 46 -8.26 -3.32 -0.61
N ALA A 47 -8.53 -4.56 -1.06
CA ALA A 47 -9.54 -4.83 -2.08
C ALA A 47 -10.90 -4.12 -1.82
N PRO A 48 -11.55 -4.27 -0.65
CA PRO A 48 -12.81 -3.57 -0.39
C PRO A 48 -12.66 -2.05 -0.22
N VAL A 49 -11.48 -1.56 0.18
CA VAL A 49 -11.21 -0.11 0.30
C VAL A 49 -11.12 0.52 -1.09
N ILE A 50 -10.41 -0.15 -2.01
CA ILE A 50 -10.23 0.31 -3.38
C ILE A 50 -11.59 0.32 -4.09
N GLU A 51 -12.33 -0.79 -4.00
CA GLU A 51 -13.68 -0.89 -4.57
C GLU A 51 -14.60 0.21 -4.03
N GLY A 52 -14.64 0.42 -2.71
CA GLY A 52 -15.48 1.43 -2.10
C GLY A 52 -15.10 2.87 -2.49
N ALA A 53 -13.80 3.16 -2.64
CA ALA A 53 -13.33 4.47 -3.09
C ALA A 53 -13.71 4.74 -4.54
N HIS A 54 -13.53 3.76 -5.44
CA HIS A 54 -13.93 3.87 -6.83
C HIS A 54 -15.45 4.00 -6.99
N ALA A 55 -16.23 3.27 -6.21
CA ALA A 55 -17.69 3.42 -6.18
C ALA A 55 -18.14 4.84 -5.78
N ALA A 56 -17.32 5.54 -4.97
CA ALA A 56 -17.53 6.93 -4.60
C ALA A 56 -16.90 7.94 -5.60
N GLY A 57 -16.29 7.47 -6.70
CA GLY A 57 -15.63 8.31 -7.70
C GLY A 57 -14.28 8.90 -7.25
N VAL A 58 -13.66 8.30 -6.22
CA VAL A 58 -12.39 8.76 -5.64
C VAL A 58 -11.24 7.88 -6.13
N LYS A 59 -10.11 8.49 -6.49
CA LYS A 59 -8.91 7.75 -6.92
C LYS A 59 -8.18 7.09 -5.77
N VAL A 60 -7.42 6.05 -6.06
CA VAL A 60 -6.63 5.32 -5.06
C VAL A 60 -5.17 5.25 -5.47
N ARG A 61 -4.30 5.73 -4.59
CA ARG A 61 -2.87 5.53 -4.66
C ARG A 61 -2.44 4.46 -3.65
N ALA A 62 -1.44 3.67 -4.00
CA ALA A 62 -0.74 2.81 -3.06
C ALA A 62 0.68 3.31 -2.80
N ALA A 63 1.13 3.27 -1.56
CA ALA A 63 2.55 3.45 -1.21
C ALA A 63 3.19 2.09 -0.90
N LEU A 64 4.30 1.78 -1.57
CA LEU A 64 5.11 0.60 -1.33
C LEU A 64 6.41 0.98 -0.63
N SER A 65 6.47 0.68 0.67
CA SER A 65 7.65 0.91 1.51
C SER A 65 8.75 -0.13 1.29
N CYS A 66 9.97 0.21 1.72
CA CYS A 66 11.15 -0.65 1.70
C CYS A 66 11.57 -1.13 0.31
N ALA A 67 11.27 -0.37 -0.74
CA ALA A 67 11.56 -0.80 -2.10
C ALA A 67 13.07 -0.94 -2.41
N LEU A 68 13.92 -0.18 -1.71
CA LEU A 68 15.38 -0.22 -1.87
C LEU A 68 16.11 -0.79 -0.66
N GLY A 69 15.38 -1.34 0.32
CA GLY A 69 15.94 -1.89 1.55
C GLY A 69 15.00 -1.81 2.73
N CYS A 70 15.17 -2.74 3.67
CA CYS A 70 14.38 -2.87 4.87
C CYS A 70 15.26 -2.82 6.14
N PRO A 71 14.87 -2.07 7.19
CA PRO A 71 15.62 -2.03 8.45
C PRO A 71 15.59 -3.36 9.23
N TYR A 72 14.82 -4.35 8.79
CA TYR A 72 14.64 -5.64 9.46
C TYR A 72 15.13 -6.84 8.63
N GLU A 73 14.87 -6.84 7.32
CA GLU A 73 15.27 -7.92 6.39
C GLU A 73 16.56 -7.60 5.63
N GLY A 74 17.01 -6.34 5.64
CA GLY A 74 18.17 -5.90 4.88
C GLY A 74 17.81 -5.65 3.43
N GLU A 75 18.49 -6.34 2.51
CA GLU A 75 18.32 -6.15 1.08
C GLU A 75 16.93 -6.58 0.61
N ILE A 76 16.33 -5.77 -0.26
CA ILE A 76 15.06 -6.06 -0.92
C ILE A 76 15.31 -6.06 -2.42
N THR A 77 15.01 -7.18 -3.07
CA THR A 77 15.24 -7.36 -4.50
C THR A 77 14.15 -6.70 -5.34
N ALA A 78 14.46 -6.35 -6.60
CA ALA A 78 13.48 -5.85 -7.54
C ALA A 78 12.32 -6.83 -7.80
N ASP A 79 12.60 -8.14 -7.76
CA ASP A 79 11.58 -9.19 -7.91
C ASP A 79 10.59 -9.18 -6.72
N GLN A 80 11.08 -8.97 -5.49
CA GLN A 80 10.20 -8.80 -4.32
C GLN A 80 9.32 -7.56 -4.46
N VAL A 81 9.87 -6.45 -4.94
CA VAL A 81 9.09 -5.23 -5.22
C VAL A 81 8.02 -5.51 -6.28
N GLU A 82 8.40 -6.14 -7.39
CA GLU A 82 7.49 -6.47 -8.49
C GLU A 82 6.36 -7.40 -8.04
N ALA A 83 6.66 -8.36 -7.15
CA ALA A 83 5.69 -9.29 -6.59
C ALA A 83 4.56 -8.60 -5.80
N VAL A 84 4.79 -7.40 -5.26
CA VAL A 84 3.75 -6.59 -4.59
C VAL A 84 3.07 -5.61 -5.55
N VAL A 85 3.84 -5.02 -6.48
CA VAL A 85 3.31 -4.07 -7.48
C VAL A 85 2.26 -4.73 -8.39
N LYS A 86 2.51 -5.96 -8.85
CA LYS A 86 1.60 -6.70 -9.73
C LYS A 86 0.20 -6.87 -9.12
N PRO A 87 0.05 -7.41 -7.89
CA PRO A 87 -1.23 -7.48 -7.20
C PRO A 87 -1.89 -6.11 -6.97
N LEU A 88 -1.13 -5.10 -6.53
CA LEU A 88 -1.69 -3.75 -6.34
C LEU A 88 -2.32 -3.20 -7.61
N LYS A 89 -1.61 -3.35 -8.75
CA LYS A 89 -2.14 -2.99 -10.06
C LYS A 89 -3.38 -3.79 -10.43
N ALA A 90 -3.39 -5.10 -10.15
CA ALA A 90 -4.54 -5.96 -10.42
C ALA A 90 -5.77 -5.60 -9.56
N LEU A 91 -5.57 -5.09 -8.35
CA LEU A 91 -6.64 -4.56 -7.49
C LEU A 91 -7.21 -3.23 -7.99
N GLY A 92 -6.57 -2.57 -8.96
CA GLY A 92 -7.09 -1.38 -9.62
C GLY A 92 -6.57 -0.06 -9.09
N VAL A 93 -5.48 -0.02 -8.31
CA VAL A 93 -4.91 1.27 -7.88
C VAL A 93 -4.51 2.13 -9.07
N ASP A 94 -4.79 3.44 -8.99
CA ASP A 94 -4.55 4.43 -10.04
C ASP A 94 -3.07 4.83 -10.14
N ALA A 95 -2.35 4.76 -9.02
CA ALA A 95 -0.92 5.08 -8.92
C ALA A 95 -0.24 4.26 -7.82
N ILE A 96 1.06 4.02 -7.98
CA ILE A 96 1.90 3.33 -6.98
C ILE A 96 3.16 4.17 -6.74
N ASP A 97 3.37 4.59 -5.50
CA ASP A 97 4.59 5.23 -5.05
C ASP A 97 5.59 4.15 -4.59
N ILE A 98 6.76 4.11 -5.23
CA ILE A 98 7.86 3.20 -4.88
C ILE A 98 8.82 3.97 -3.98
N ALA A 99 8.90 3.60 -2.70
CA ALA A 99 9.61 4.39 -1.70
C ALA A 99 10.85 3.69 -1.15
N ASP A 100 11.96 4.43 -1.14
CA ASP A 100 13.11 4.15 -0.30
C ASP A 100 12.86 4.69 1.11
N THR A 101 12.19 3.88 1.93
CA THR A 101 11.71 4.29 3.26
C THR A 101 12.82 4.70 4.21
N ILE A 102 14.03 4.15 4.05
CA ILE A 102 15.17 4.39 4.95
C ILE A 102 16.33 5.13 4.29
N GLY A 103 16.25 5.46 3.00
CA GLY A 103 17.23 6.29 2.30
C GLY A 103 18.55 5.59 2.02
N VAL A 104 18.53 4.27 1.76
CA VAL A 104 19.74 3.44 1.55
C VAL A 104 20.03 3.14 0.07
N GLY A 105 19.14 3.51 -0.84
CA GLY A 105 19.30 3.28 -2.27
C GLY A 105 20.44 4.10 -2.89
N THR A 106 21.05 3.56 -3.94
CA THR A 106 22.17 4.17 -4.69
C THR A 106 22.02 4.00 -6.19
#